data_AF-A0A354BG41-F1
#
_entry.id   AF-A0A354BG41-F1
#
_cell.length_a   1.000
_cell.length_b   1.000
_cell.length_c   1.000
_cell.angle_alpha   90.00
_cell.angle_beta   90.00
_cell.angle_gamma   90.00
#
_symmetry.space_group_name_H-M   'P 1'
#
loop_
_entity.id
_entity.type
_entity.pdbx_description
1 polymer ?
#
loop_
_entity_poly.entity_id
_entity_poly.type
_entity_poly.pdbx_seq_one_letter_code
_entity_poly.pdbx_strand_id
1 'polypeptide(L)'
;DSDTQMELYRRLVSLQRESTSVVIGMQEKPIWADAQAQRLRNRNFSEEMMLHDLVGYLTDDILAKVDRAAMVISLETRMPLLDHRIVEFAWSLPLSMKVREERQGKWLLRQVLYRYVPKHLVERPKMGFGIPLDAWLRSGLRDWAEALLD
;
A
#
# COMPACT_ATOMS: atom_id res chain seq x y z
N ASP A 1 2.79 23.73 -4.37
CA ASP A 1 3.52 23.53 -3.12
C ASP A 1 3.52 22.03 -2.84
N SER A 2 4.67 21.40 -2.56
CA SER A 2 4.74 19.94 -2.34
C SER A 2 3.95 19.51 -1.11
N ASP A 3 3.90 20.39 -0.10
CA ASP A 3 3.21 20.13 1.18
C ASP A 3 1.71 19.90 0.99
N THR A 4 1.07 20.63 0.07
CA THR A 4 -0.37 20.43 -0.20
C THR A 4 -0.66 19.13 -0.96
N GLN A 5 0.29 18.64 -1.77
CA GLN A 5 0.15 17.37 -2.46
C GLN A 5 0.34 16.19 -1.50
N MET A 6 1.32 16.27 -0.60
CA MET A 6 1.56 15.22 0.39
C MET A 6 0.46 15.16 1.45
N GLU A 7 -0.11 16.30 1.85
CA GLU A 7 -1.28 16.32 2.73
C GLU A 7 -2.49 15.65 2.08
N LEU A 8 -2.74 15.93 0.78
CA LEU A 8 -3.77 15.23 0.02
C LEU A 8 -3.49 13.73 -0.04
N TYR A 9 -2.25 13.33 -0.28
CA TYR A 9 -1.86 11.92 -0.31
C TYR A 9 -2.17 11.22 1.00
N ARG A 10 -1.72 11.80 2.12
CA ARG A 10 -2.00 11.29 3.48
C ARG A 10 -3.49 11.11 3.69
N ARG A 11 -4.32 12.09 3.31
CA ARG A 11 -5.79 11.97 3.42
C ARG A 11 -6.38 10.85 2.55
N LEU A 12 -5.74 10.47 1.45
CA LEU A 12 -6.18 9.36 0.59
C LEU A 12 -5.77 7.98 1.12
N VAL A 13 -4.62 7.90 1.79
CA VAL A 13 -4.10 6.62 2.34
C VAL A 13 -4.46 6.41 3.81
N SER A 14 -5.00 7.42 4.49
CA SER A 14 -5.51 7.31 5.85
C SER A 14 -6.94 6.78 5.89
N LEU A 15 -7.19 5.82 6.78
CA LEU A 15 -8.54 5.33 7.09
C LEU A 15 -9.40 6.40 7.75
N GLN A 16 -8.81 7.22 8.62
CA GLN A 16 -9.46 8.34 9.28
C GLN A 16 -8.78 9.65 8.88
N ARG A 17 -9.60 10.63 8.44
CA ARG A 17 -9.10 11.92 7.96
C ARG A 17 -8.77 12.90 9.07
N GLU A 18 -9.48 12.79 10.18
CA GLU A 18 -9.26 13.58 11.39
C GLU A 18 -8.86 12.62 12.50
N SER A 19 -7.60 12.17 12.47
CA SER A 19 -7.10 11.19 13.44
C SER A 19 -7.25 11.69 14.88
N THR A 20 -6.97 12.97 15.12
CA THR A 20 -7.00 13.62 16.44
C THR A 20 -8.40 13.82 17.03
N SER A 21 -9.47 13.73 16.23
CA SER A 21 -10.84 13.91 16.72
C SER A 21 -11.46 12.62 17.27
N VAL A 22 -10.86 11.46 17.00
CA VAL A 22 -11.40 10.15 17.40
C VAL A 22 -11.18 9.85 18.88
N VAL A 23 -10.10 10.36 19.47
CA VAL A 23 -9.72 10.06 20.86
C VAL A 23 -9.40 11.37 21.59
N ILE A 24 -10.06 11.60 22.73
CA ILE A 24 -9.87 12.81 23.55
C ILE A 24 -8.40 12.91 23.98
N GLY A 25 -7.78 14.06 23.73
CA GLY A 25 -6.38 14.32 24.07
C GLY A 25 -5.38 13.64 23.13
N MET A 26 -5.84 13.08 22.01
CA MET A 26 -4.93 12.50 21.02
C MET A 26 -4.04 13.56 20.39
N GLN A 27 -2.75 13.23 20.32
CA GLN A 27 -1.77 13.94 19.52
C GLN A 27 -1.27 13.00 18.43
N GLU A 28 -1.27 13.48 17.18
CA GLU A 28 -0.73 12.71 16.07
C GLU A 28 0.79 12.60 16.22
N LYS A 29 1.30 11.38 16.18
CA LYS A 29 2.74 11.12 16.26
C LYS A 29 3.30 11.03 14.85
N PRO A 30 4.51 11.58 14.60
CA PRO A 30 5.17 11.38 13.31
C PRO A 30 5.40 9.89 13.09
N ILE A 31 5.07 9.41 11.90
CA ILE A 31 5.36 8.03 11.52
C ILE A 31 6.81 7.92 11.06
N TRP A 32 7.44 6.78 11.32
CA TRP A 32 8.84 6.56 10.95
C TRP A 32 9.05 6.70 9.43
N ALA A 33 8.03 6.39 8.62
CA ALA A 33 8.02 6.58 7.19
C ALA A 33 8.30 8.04 6.77
N ASP A 34 7.76 9.02 7.50
CA ASP A 34 8.01 10.45 7.23
C ASP A 34 9.49 10.79 7.43
N ALA A 35 10.08 10.29 8.52
CA ALA A 35 11.49 10.51 8.81
C ALA A 35 12.41 9.86 7.76
N GLN A 36 12.01 8.72 7.17
CA GLN A 36 12.75 8.09 6.07
C GLN A 36 12.57 8.84 4.76
N ALA A 37 11.34 9.32 4.48
CA ALA A 37 11.04 10.04 3.24
C ALA A 37 11.92 11.29 3.09
N GLN A 38 12.14 12.01 4.19
CA GLN A 38 12.99 13.20 4.25
C GLN A 38 14.48 12.95 3.98
N ARG A 39 14.97 11.71 4.09
CA ARG A 39 16.38 11.38 3.87
C ARG A 39 16.81 11.49 2.41
N LEU A 40 15.86 11.46 1.49
CA LEU A 40 16.14 11.38 0.06
C LEU A 40 15.65 12.66 -0.62
N ARG A 41 16.59 13.46 -1.12
CA ARG A 41 16.34 14.80 -1.70
C ARG A 41 15.93 14.72 -3.17
N ASN A 42 15.37 15.83 -3.68
CA ASN A 42 15.11 16.08 -5.11
C ASN A 42 14.18 15.04 -5.78
N ARG A 43 13.06 14.72 -5.13
CA ARG A 43 12.05 13.79 -5.67
C ARG A 43 10.89 14.53 -6.29
N ASN A 44 10.26 13.92 -7.29
CA ASN A 44 8.92 14.33 -7.68
C ASN A 44 7.86 13.72 -6.74
N PHE A 45 6.66 14.28 -6.75
CA PHE A 45 5.56 13.84 -5.88
C PHE A 45 5.23 12.34 -6.00
N SER A 46 5.35 11.73 -7.18
CA SER A 46 5.09 10.29 -7.33
C SER A 46 6.16 9.43 -6.66
N GLU A 47 7.41 9.85 -6.70
CA GLU A 47 8.50 9.17 -5.99
C GLU A 47 8.39 9.31 -4.48
N GLU A 48 7.85 10.44 -4.01
CA GLU A 48 7.53 10.64 -2.61
C GLU A 48 6.44 9.66 -2.15
N MET A 49 5.31 9.59 -2.88
CA MET A 49 4.25 8.61 -2.60
C MET A 49 4.77 7.17 -2.61
N MET A 50 5.55 6.79 -3.63
CA MET A 50 6.14 5.44 -3.73
C MET A 50 7.05 5.12 -2.54
N LEU A 51 7.80 6.10 -2.05
CA LEU A 51 8.67 5.92 -0.89
C LEU A 51 7.83 5.71 0.37
N HIS A 52 6.86 6.58 0.64
CA HIS A 52 5.95 6.44 1.77
C HIS A 52 5.23 5.07 1.78
N ASP A 53 4.82 4.58 0.61
CA ASP A 53 4.24 3.25 0.51
C ASP A 53 5.25 2.15 0.83
N LEU A 54 6.48 2.24 0.31
CA LEU A 54 7.51 1.24 0.52
C LEU A 54 7.91 1.10 1.99
N VAL A 55 7.99 2.22 2.72
CA VAL A 55 8.46 2.26 4.12
C VAL A 55 7.33 2.47 5.14
N GLY A 56 6.08 2.42 4.71
CA GLY A 56 4.94 2.61 5.61
C GLY A 56 3.87 1.58 5.31
N TYR A 57 3.05 1.84 4.29
CA TYR A 57 1.93 0.96 3.94
C TYR A 57 2.36 -0.49 3.69
N LEU A 58 3.47 -0.71 3.00
CA LEU A 58 3.98 -2.05 2.71
C LEU A 58 4.45 -2.76 3.99
N THR A 59 5.23 -2.10 4.84
CA THR A 59 5.82 -2.71 6.04
C THR A 59 4.80 -2.89 7.16
N ASP A 60 3.97 -1.88 7.39
CA ASP A 60 3.15 -1.76 8.60
C ASP A 60 1.77 -2.38 8.41
N ASP A 61 1.30 -2.54 7.16
CA ASP A 61 0.03 -3.22 6.85
C ASP A 61 0.27 -4.52 6.07
N ILE A 62 0.74 -4.42 4.82
CA ILE A 62 0.74 -5.57 3.90
C ILE A 62 1.63 -6.72 4.36
N LEU A 63 2.90 -6.44 4.69
CA LEU A 63 3.85 -7.47 5.10
C LEU A 63 3.52 -8.02 6.48
N ALA A 64 3.15 -7.16 7.43
CA ALA A 64 2.74 -7.57 8.77
C ALA A 64 1.51 -8.50 8.72
N LYS A 65 0.51 -8.18 7.90
CA LYS A 65 -0.70 -9.01 7.72
C LYS A 65 -0.35 -10.39 7.14
N VAL A 66 0.45 -10.43 6.08
CA VAL A 66 0.80 -11.69 5.40
C VAL A 66 1.64 -12.59 6.32
N ASP A 67 2.64 -12.02 7.00
CA ASP A 67 3.50 -12.76 7.91
C ASP A 67 2.71 -13.39 9.06
N ARG A 68 1.89 -12.60 9.76
CA ARG A 68 1.07 -13.10 10.88
C ARG A 68 0.08 -14.18 10.44
N ALA A 69 -0.57 -14.00 9.29
CA ALA A 69 -1.55 -14.96 8.78
C ALA A 69 -0.91 -16.28 8.33
N ALA A 70 0.32 -16.26 7.83
CA ALA A 70 1.02 -17.47 7.40
C ALA A 70 1.68 -18.19 8.60
N MET A 71 2.32 -17.44 9.50
CA MET A 71 3.02 -18.01 10.64
C MET A 71 2.09 -18.67 11.66
N VAL A 72 0.82 -18.25 11.75
CA VAL A 72 -0.18 -18.92 12.61
C VAL A 72 -0.40 -20.38 12.24
N ILE A 73 -0.06 -20.78 11.01
CA ILE A 73 -0.09 -22.16 10.51
C ILE A 73 1.29 -22.65 10.06
N SER A 74 2.36 -22.05 10.59
CA SER A 74 3.75 -22.45 10.33
C SER A 74 4.16 -22.44 8.84
N LEU A 75 3.58 -21.53 8.05
CA LEU A 75 3.98 -21.33 6.65
C LEU A 75 4.92 -20.13 6.53
N GLU A 76 6.00 -20.32 5.78
CA GLU A 76 6.93 -19.24 5.42
C GLU A 76 6.52 -18.63 4.07
N THR A 77 6.31 -17.31 4.04
CA THR A 77 6.01 -16.60 2.79
C THR A 77 7.26 -15.99 2.18
N ARG A 78 7.32 -15.95 0.84
CA ARG A 78 8.41 -15.33 0.08
C ARG A 78 7.84 -14.26 -0.82
N MET A 79 8.53 -13.12 -0.92
CA MET A 79 8.12 -11.97 -1.73
C MET A 79 9.17 -11.68 -2.81
N PRO A 80 9.19 -12.42 -3.93
CA PRO A 80 10.25 -12.29 -4.94
C PRO A 80 10.42 -10.87 -5.48
N LEU A 81 9.32 -10.12 -5.63
CA LEU A 81 9.36 -8.73 -6.12
C LEU A 81 10.00 -7.74 -5.14
N LEU A 82 10.22 -8.13 -3.89
CA LEU A 82 10.90 -7.35 -2.86
C LEU A 82 12.37 -7.73 -2.68
N ASP A 83 12.93 -8.59 -3.56
CA ASP A 83 14.38 -8.76 -3.62
C ASP A 83 15.05 -7.40 -3.84
N HIS A 84 16.06 -7.07 -3.02
CA HIS A 84 16.70 -5.76 -3.04
C HIS A 84 17.21 -5.38 -4.44
N ARG A 85 17.68 -6.34 -5.25
CA ARG A 85 18.15 -6.08 -6.62
C ARG A 85 17.01 -5.64 -7.53
N ILE A 86 15.83 -6.21 -7.36
CA ILE A 86 14.63 -5.83 -8.12
C ILE A 86 14.14 -4.46 -7.66
N VAL A 87 14.12 -4.20 -6.36
CA VAL A 87 13.71 -2.90 -5.81
C VAL A 87 14.66 -1.79 -6.25
N GLU A 88 15.97 -1.99 -6.15
CA GLU A 88 17.00 -1.04 -6.60
C GLU A 88 16.90 -0.77 -8.10
N PHE A 89 16.79 -1.83 -8.91
CA PHE A 89 16.56 -1.70 -10.34
C PHE A 89 15.30 -0.89 -10.62
N ALA A 90 14.15 -1.28 -10.04
CA ALA A 90 12.90 -0.56 -10.21
C ALA A 90 13.00 0.90 -9.76
N TRP A 91 13.74 1.17 -8.68
CA TRP A 91 13.94 2.54 -8.19
C TRP A 91 14.69 3.41 -9.18
N SER A 92 15.74 2.86 -9.81
CA SER A 92 16.56 3.55 -10.83
C SER A 92 15.84 3.90 -12.13
N LEU A 93 14.71 3.26 -12.42
CA LEU A 93 13.98 3.49 -13.66
C LEU A 93 13.26 4.84 -13.67
N PRO A 94 13.22 5.53 -14.81
CA PRO A 94 12.45 6.76 -14.95
C PRO A 94 10.96 6.50 -14.71
N LEU A 95 10.25 7.50 -14.17
CA LEU A 95 8.84 7.36 -13.82
C LEU A 95 7.97 6.95 -15.02
N SER A 96 8.33 7.39 -16.23
CA SER A 96 7.66 7.02 -17.49
C SER A 96 7.66 5.52 -17.80
N MET A 97 8.58 4.75 -17.22
CA MET A 97 8.60 3.28 -17.33
C MET A 97 7.72 2.60 -16.26
N LYS A 98 7.34 3.32 -15.20
CA LYS A 98 6.46 2.82 -14.12
C LYS A 98 5.00 3.15 -14.42
N VAL A 99 4.76 4.37 -14.92
CA VAL A 99 3.45 4.91 -15.28
C VAL A 99 3.56 5.52 -16.68
N ARG A 100 2.78 5.00 -17.63
CA ARG A 100 2.71 5.52 -19.00
C ARG A 100 1.50 6.46 -19.15
N GLU A 101 1.41 7.12 -20.30
CA GLU A 101 0.27 7.94 -20.75
C GLU A 101 -1.08 7.29 -20.37
N GLU A 102 -2.10 8.11 -20.13
CA GLU A 102 -3.43 7.69 -19.60
C GLU A 102 -3.39 7.06 -18.19
N ARG A 103 -2.33 7.33 -17.41
CA ARG A 103 -2.15 6.85 -16.02
C ARG A 103 -2.08 5.32 -15.92
N GLN A 104 -1.60 4.65 -16.98
CA GLN A 104 -1.41 3.20 -16.96
C GLN A 104 -0.20 2.83 -16.11
N GLY A 105 -0.45 2.41 -14.86
CA GLY A 105 0.57 1.94 -13.94
C GLY A 105 1.08 0.52 -14.26
N LYS A 106 2.21 0.17 -13.63
CA LYS A 106 2.93 -1.10 -13.82
C LYS A 106 3.39 -1.32 -15.26
N TRP A 107 3.66 -0.24 -16.01
CA TRP A 107 3.90 -0.30 -17.45
C TRP A 107 4.98 -1.32 -17.85
N LEU A 108 6.20 -1.18 -17.33
CA LEU A 108 7.30 -2.11 -17.64
C LEU A 108 6.97 -3.55 -17.24
N LEU A 109 6.38 -3.76 -16.07
CA LEU A 109 5.98 -5.09 -15.60
C LEU A 109 4.95 -5.72 -16.55
N ARG A 110 3.98 -4.95 -17.05
CA ARG A 110 3.01 -5.43 -18.05
C ARG A 110 3.71 -5.88 -19.33
N GLN A 111 4.69 -5.12 -19.83
CA GLN A 111 5.46 -5.50 -21.03
C GLN A 111 6.19 -6.84 -20.86
N VAL A 112 6.74 -7.07 -19.68
CA VAL A 112 7.37 -8.36 -19.35
C VAL A 112 6.32 -9.47 -19.30
N LEU A 113 5.21 -9.26 -18.57
CA LEU A 113 4.18 -10.28 -18.39
C LEU A 113 3.48 -10.69 -19.69
N TYR A 114 3.32 -9.77 -20.66
CA TYR A 114 2.74 -10.09 -21.97
C TYR A 114 3.53 -11.14 -22.76
N ARG A 115 4.78 -11.41 -22.38
CA ARG A 115 5.61 -12.46 -22.98
C ARG A 115 5.34 -13.85 -22.41
N TYR A 116 4.72 -13.93 -21.22
CA TYR A 116 4.60 -15.16 -20.44
C TYR A 116 3.16 -15.58 -20.17
N VAL A 117 2.21 -14.64 -20.15
CA VAL A 117 0.79 -14.92 -19.85
C VAL A 117 -0.14 -14.18 -20.81
N PRO A 118 -1.37 -14.71 -21.06
CA PRO A 118 -2.38 -14.04 -21.88
C PRO A 118 -2.68 -12.61 -21.41
N LYS A 119 -2.78 -11.66 -22.35
CA LYS A 119 -3.01 -10.24 -22.07
C LYS A 119 -4.20 -9.97 -21.13
N HIS A 120 -5.30 -10.70 -21.34
CA HIS A 120 -6.53 -10.52 -20.54
C HIS A 120 -6.35 -10.85 -19.06
N LEU A 121 -5.32 -11.64 -18.66
CA LEU A 121 -5.00 -11.88 -17.25
C LEU A 121 -4.26 -10.69 -16.61
N VAL A 122 -3.54 -9.92 -17.42
CA VAL A 122 -2.73 -8.76 -16.99
C VAL A 122 -3.56 -7.47 -17.02
N GLU A 123 -4.45 -7.33 -17.99
CA GLU A 123 -5.26 -6.13 -18.26
C GLU A 123 -6.52 -6.02 -17.40
N ARG A 124 -6.69 -6.91 -16.42
CA ARG A 124 -7.80 -6.86 -15.47
C ARG A 124 -7.80 -5.55 -14.67
N PRO A 125 -8.99 -5.05 -14.26
CA PRO A 125 -9.10 -3.92 -13.35
C PRO A 125 -8.29 -4.13 -12.05
N LYS A 126 -7.79 -3.04 -11.46
CA LYS A 126 -7.06 -3.09 -10.20
C LYS A 126 -8.01 -3.61 -9.11
N MET A 127 -7.63 -4.72 -8.49
CA MET A 127 -8.29 -5.27 -7.30
C MET A 127 -7.42 -5.01 -6.08
N GLY A 128 -8.02 -4.55 -5.00
CA GLY A 128 -7.36 -4.42 -3.70
C GLY A 128 -7.24 -5.75 -2.96
N PHE A 129 -6.66 -5.71 -1.76
CA PHE A 129 -6.56 -6.86 -0.83
C PHE A 129 -7.63 -6.83 0.27
N GLY A 130 -8.72 -6.10 0.03
CA GLY A 130 -9.84 -5.98 0.96
C GLY A 130 -10.54 -7.32 1.17
N ILE A 131 -10.84 -7.62 2.42
CA ILE A 131 -11.74 -8.72 2.79
C ILE A 131 -13.19 -8.25 2.64
N PRO A 132 -14.15 -9.15 2.38
CA PRO A 132 -15.57 -8.80 2.33
C PRO A 132 -16.15 -8.60 3.74
N LEU A 133 -15.62 -7.60 4.45
CA LEU A 133 -15.90 -7.34 5.87
C LEU A 133 -17.37 -7.04 6.10
N ASP A 134 -18.00 -6.29 5.20
CA ASP A 134 -19.42 -5.96 5.27
C ASP A 134 -20.30 -7.21 5.20
N ALA A 135 -19.98 -8.13 4.29
CA ALA A 135 -20.70 -9.40 4.16
C ALA A 135 -20.50 -10.27 5.40
N TRP A 136 -19.29 -10.30 5.97
CA TRP A 136 -19.01 -11.06 7.19
C TRP A 136 -19.73 -10.50 8.41
N LEU A 137 -19.72 -9.17 8.60
CA LEU A 137 -20.43 -8.50 9.71
C LEU A 137 -21.95 -8.61 9.59
N ARG A 138 -22.50 -8.73 8.39
CA ARG A 138 -23.94 -8.97 8.16
C ARG A 138 -24.35 -10.44 8.30
N SER A 139 -23.39 -11.35 8.45
CA SER A 139 -23.64 -12.79 8.52
C SER A 139 -22.88 -13.43 9.68
N GLY A 140 -21.85 -14.23 9.40
CA GLY A 140 -21.18 -15.10 10.38
C GLY A 140 -20.46 -14.38 11.53
N LEU A 141 -20.18 -13.08 11.41
CA LEU A 141 -19.58 -12.28 12.48
C LEU A 141 -20.59 -11.34 13.18
N ARG A 142 -21.87 -11.37 12.80
CA ARG A 142 -22.87 -10.43 13.33
C ARG A 142 -23.02 -10.54 14.84
N ASP A 143 -23.30 -11.75 15.33
CA ASP A 143 -23.57 -11.98 16.76
C ASP A 143 -22.37 -11.61 17.63
N TRP A 144 -21.14 -11.95 17.18
CA TRP A 144 -19.90 -11.55 17.85
C TRP A 144 -19.73 -10.03 17.90
N ALA A 145 -20.03 -9.32 16.80
CA ALA A 145 -19.88 -7.87 16.74
C ALA A 145 -20.95 -7.16 17.58
N GLU A 146 -22.20 -7.63 17.57
CA GLU A 146 -23.28 -7.07 18.38
C GLU A 146 -22.98 -7.21 19.88
N ALA A 147 -22.41 -8.35 20.31
CA ALA A 147 -22.01 -8.56 21.71
C ALA A 147 -20.88 -7.64 22.21
N LEU A 148 -20.18 -6.93 21.33
CA LEU A 148 -19.15 -5.94 21.71
C LEU A 148 -19.70 -4.52 21.86
N LEU A 149 -20.98 -4.29 21.51
CA LEU A 149 -21.64 -2.98 21.60
C LEU A 149 -22.48 -2.80 22.87
N ASP A 150 -22.69 -3.88 23.62
CA ASP A 150 -23.30 -3.88 24.96
C ASP A 150 -22.29 -3.47 26.05
#